data_AF-A0A0A9CDG0-F1
#
_entry.id   AF-A0A0A9CDG0-F1
#
_cell.length_a   1.000
_cell.length_b   1.000
_cell.length_c   1.000
_cell.angle_alpha   90.00
_cell.angle_beta   90.00
_cell.angle_gamma   90.00
#
_symmetry.space_group_name_H-M   'P 1'
#
loop_
_entity.id
_entity.type
_entity.pdbx_description
1 polymer ?
#
loop_
_entity_poly.entity_id
_entity_poly.type
_entity_poly.pdbx_seq_one_letter_code
_entity_poly.pdbx_strand_id
1 'polypeptide(L)' 'MTWTFLETISEKVLKEDSVFIVATKRSSLDKCRLPMGIRLFVSAGHTEADITKVAMSVKRVAASVLC' A
#
# COMPACT_ATOMS: atom_id res chain seq x y z
N MET A 1 -11.65 -16.56 6.43
CA MET A 1 -11.52 -15.12 6.11
C MET A 1 -10.29 -14.98 5.23
N THR A 2 -10.46 -14.91 3.90
CA THR A 2 -9.35 -14.87 2.95
C THR A 2 -8.75 -13.47 2.94
N TRP A 3 -7.60 -13.29 3.58
CA TRP A 3 -6.80 -12.07 3.49
C TRP A 3 -6.39 -11.86 2.04
N THR A 4 -6.65 -10.68 1.50
CA THR A 4 -6.18 -10.31 0.17
C THR A 4 -4.69 -9.94 0.23
N PHE A 5 -3.94 -10.20 -0.84
CA PHE A 5 -2.52 -9.82 -0.92
C PHE A 5 -2.27 -8.34 -0.57
N LEU A 6 -3.23 -7.46 -0.89
CA LEU A 6 -3.14 -6.02 -0.60
C LEU A 6 -3.27 -5.72 0.90
N GLU A 7 -4.15 -6.44 1.62
CA GLU A 7 -4.27 -6.32 3.07
C GLU A 7 -2.98 -6.83 3.75
N THR A 8 -2.40 -7.93 3.26
CA THR A 8 -1.11 -8.44 3.76
C THR A 8 0.03 -7.44 3.56
N ILE A 9 0.09 -6.78 2.39
CA ILE A 9 1.08 -5.72 2.15
C ILE A 9 0.85 -4.56 3.12
N SER A 10 -0.40 -4.12 3.33
CA SER A 10 -0.70 -3.02 4.26
C SER A 10 -0.29 -3.32 5.70
N GLU A 11 -0.50 -4.56 6.14
CA GLU A 11 -0.15 -4.99 7.49
C GLU A 11 1.37 -5.09 7.67
N LYS A 12 2.08 -5.66 6.69
CA LYS A 12 3.54 -5.76 6.73
C LYS A 12 4.23 -4.40 6.68
N VAL A 13 3.80 -3.50 5.79
CA VAL A 13 4.37 -2.15 5.68
C VAL A 13 4.17 -1.37 6.98
N LEU A 14 3.04 -1.54 7.66
CA LEU A 14 2.82 -0.96 8.98
C LEU A 14 3.75 -1.55 10.05
N LYS A 15 3.88 -2.88 10.09
CA LYS A 15 4.67 -3.58 11.10
C LYS A 15 6.18 -3.40 10.92
N GLU A 16 6.67 -3.44 9.69
CA GLU A 16 8.10 -3.42 9.37
C GLU A 16 8.66 -2.00 9.26
N ASP A 17 7.89 -1.07 8.68
CA ASP A 17 8.38 0.26 8.33
C ASP A 17 7.65 1.41 9.03
N SER A 18 6.66 1.11 9.88
CA SER A 18 5.78 2.10 10.53
C SER A 18 5.06 3.00 9.52
N VAL A 19 4.78 2.48 8.33
CA VAL A 19 4.11 3.20 7.26
C VAL A 19 2.66 2.76 7.20
N PHE A 20 1.74 3.68 7.48
CA PHE A 20 0.30 3.41 7.46
C PHE A 20 -0.25 3.59 6.05
N ILE A 21 -0.82 2.51 5.48
CA ILE A 21 -1.47 2.50 4.17
C ILE A 21 -2.79 1.72 4.23
N VAL A 22 -3.73 2.04 3.35
CA VAL A 22 -5.05 1.41 3.32
C VAL A 22 -5.25 0.66 2.00
N ALA A 23 -5.57 -0.62 2.07
CA ALA A 23 -6.04 -1.37 0.90
C ALA A 23 -7.54 -1.09 0.67
N THR A 24 -7.94 -0.84 -0.58
CA THR A 24 -9.37 -0.70 -0.93
C THR A 24 -9.80 -1.80 -1.89
N LYS A 25 -10.96 -2.40 -1.63
CA LYS A 25 -11.55 -3.43 -2.50
C LYS A 25 -12.12 -2.87 -3.80
N ARG A 26 -12.31 -1.55 -3.92
CA ARG A 26 -12.77 -0.88 -5.15
C ARG A 26 -12.08 0.47 -5.29
N SER A 27 -11.31 0.66 -6.35
CA SER A 27 -10.79 1.97 -6.71
C SER A 27 -11.60 2.53 -7.90
N SER A 28 -12.36 3.60 -7.67
CA SER A 28 -12.84 4.45 -8.78
C SER A 28 -11.69 5.37 -9.20
N LEU A 29 -10.65 4.81 -9.83
CA LEU A 29 -9.69 5.63 -10.55
C LEU A 29 -10.34 5.96 -11.88
N ASP A 30 -10.61 7.24 -12.09
CA ASP A 30 -11.37 7.85 -13.18
C ASP A 30 -11.56 6.93 -14.41
N LYS A 31 -12.77 6.36 -14.56
CA LYS A 31 -13.21 5.51 -15.69
C LYS A 31 -12.64 4.10 -15.83
N CYS A 32 -11.74 3.63 -14.96
CA CYS A 32 -11.28 2.23 -14.96
C CYS A 32 -11.96 1.39 -13.87
N ARG A 33 -12.78 0.39 -14.26
CA ARG A 33 -13.25 -0.68 -13.37
C ARG A 33 -12.13 -1.69 -13.12
N LEU A 34 -11.09 -1.28 -12.40
CA LEU A 34 -10.11 -2.24 -11.91
C LEU A 34 -10.74 -3.00 -10.73
N PRO A 35 -10.82 -4.34 -10.80
CA PRO A 35 -11.53 -5.14 -9.81
C PRO A 35 -10.94 -5.03 -8.40
N MET A 36 -9.66 -4.66 -8.27
CA MET A 36 -8.97 -4.33 -7.01
C MET A 36 -7.83 -3.34 -7.27
N GLY A 37 -7.58 -2.40 -6.35
CA GLY A 37 -6.49 -1.44 -6.44
C GLY A 37 -6.07 -0.95 -5.06
N ILE A 38 -4.78 -0.73 -4.82
CA ILE A 38 -4.32 -0.13 -3.56
C ILE A 38 -4.42 1.39 -3.71
N ARG A 39 -5.18 2.04 -2.82
CA ARG A 39 -5.16 3.51 -2.69
C ARG A 39 -4.29 3.86 -1.49
N LEU A 40 -3.05 4.27 -1.78
CA LEU A 40 -2.09 4.67 -0.76
C LEU A 40 -2.45 6.07 -0.25
N PHE A 41 -2.89 6.18 0.99
CA PHE A 41 -2.96 7.45 1.71
C PHE A 41 -1.78 7.52 2.67
N VAL A 42 -0.87 8.46 2.46
CA VAL A 42 0.25 8.71 3.36
C VAL A 42 -0.15 9.88 4.25
N SER A 43 -0.52 9.60 5.51
CA SER A 43 -1.04 10.62 6.42
C SER A 43 0.03 11.53 7.03
N ALA A 44 1.32 11.20 6.91
CA ALA A 44 2.42 11.88 7.61
C ALA A 44 3.63 12.25 6.72
N GLY A 45 3.48 12.23 5.38
CA GLY A 45 4.56 12.60 4.47
C GLY A 45 4.68 14.12 4.34
N HIS A 46 5.59 14.75 5.08
CA HIS A 46 5.78 16.21 5.05
C HIS A 46 6.92 16.63 4.11
N THR A 47 7.78 15.69 3.71
CA THR A 47 8.93 15.93 2.83
C THR A 47 8.97 14.93 1.67
N GLU A 48 9.71 15.26 0.61
CA GLU A 48 9.97 14.34 -0.49
C GLU A 48 10.62 13.03 0.01
N ALA A 49 11.53 13.13 0.98
CA ALA A 49 12.18 11.98 1.59
C ALA A 49 11.18 11.02 2.27
N ASP A 50 10.12 11.54 2.89
CA ASP A 50 9.07 10.71 3.50
C ASP A 50 8.31 9.93 2.41
N ILE A 51 7.99 10.59 1.29
CA ILE A 51 7.30 9.96 0.16
C ILE A 51 8.19 8.88 -0.47
N THR A 52 9.48 9.16 -0.67
CA THR A 52 10.45 8.18 -1.19
C THR A 52 10.60 6.99 -0.26
N LYS A 53 10.67 7.22 1.06
CA LYS A 53 10.72 6.15 2.06
C LYS A 53 9.50 5.24 1.95
N VAL A 54 8.29 5.81 1.91
CA VAL A 54 7.04 5.05 1.75
C VAL A 54 7.05 4.22 0.47
N ALA A 55 7.42 4.82 -0.67
CA ALA A 55 7.47 4.11 -1.94
C ALA A 55 8.44 2.92 -1.90
N MET A 56 9.62 3.10 -1.29
CA MET A 56 10.63 2.05 -1.14
C MET A 56 10.16 0.93 -0.20
N SER A 57 9.55 1.26 0.94
CA SER A 57 8.97 0.30 1.87
C SER A 57 7.88 -0.55 1.20
N VAL A 58 6.95 0.09 0.49
CA VAL A 58 5.88 -0.62 -0.25
C VAL A 58 6.47 -1.53 -1.32
N LYS A 59 7.46 -1.07 -2.09
CA LYS A 59 8.12 -1.89 -3.12
C LYS A 59 8.78 -3.14 -2.52
N ARG A 60 9.51 -2.98 -1.41
CA ARG A 60 10.20 -4.09 -0.74
C ARG A 60 9.21 -5.11 -0.19
N VAL A 61 8.18 -4.66 0.54
CA VAL A 61 7.17 -5.55 1.12
C VAL A 61 6.33 -6.22 0.04
N ALA A 62 5.94 -5.50 -1.01
CA ALA A 62 5.20 -6.07 -2.13
C ALA A 62 5.99 -7.18 -2.82
N ALA A 63 7.30 -7.00 -3.03
CA ALA A 63 8.16 -8.05 -3.55
C ALA A 63 8.20 -9.29 -2.64
N SER A 64 8.16 -9.11 -1.31
CA SER A 64 8.12 -10.23 -0.35
C SER A 64 6.77 -10.96 -0.29
N VAL A 65 5.69 -10.36 -0.78
CA VAL A 65 4.32 -10.92 -0.70
C VAL A 65 3.84 -11.48 -2.04
N LEU A 66 4.33 -10.91 -3.15
CA LEU A 66 3.92 -11.27 -4.51
C LEU A 66 4.91 -12.22 -5.23
N CYS A 67 6.13 -12.38 -4.72
CA CYS A 67 7.10 -13.37 -5.17
C CYS A 67 7.17 -14.52 -4.17
#